data_AF-A0A7Z9GV71-F1
#
_entry.id   AF-A0A7Z9GV71-F1
#
_cell.length_a   1.000
_cell.length_b   1.000
_cell.length_c   1.000
_cell.angle_alpha   90.00
_cell.angle_beta   90.00
_cell.angle_gamma   90.00
#
_symmetry.space_group_name_H-M   'P 1'
#
loop_
_entity.id
_entity.type
_entity.pdbx_description
1 polymer ?
#
loop_
_entity_poly.entity_id
_entity_poly.type
_entity_poly.pdbx_seq_one_letter_code
_entity_poly.pdbx_strand_id
1 'polypeptide(L)'
;LVASACFLIASLSAFRLDPSQSGKGGAEPVDLEVQAIAALTEPDKPFGGRRPALFRKPPTLVNDPDLTPEVPGVTDRRSINDWDLPFKLEHRIRGQDDDYWNHYRTTPKAFVSMKTGQSLWSSRFGRVTSFRIPAAAGVTVKSLGEQFVQQVHKSGETLGFEFIPIKRKALAASRGATPFDGLFLSLSFFVIAAGLMLVSLLFRLGVEQRASEIGTLLAMGTRRQQAGYLLVGEGICVACLGALLGIAAGVGYAQLMLLGLRTWWIGAVVSPFLEFHWTFRSLIIGYSLGVLTSVVTIAWSVGRTRQTSVRQLLSGQVAEPSYLPQSQRKGKTTLTVILLLLALVLATIAAVPSIATKLGSEGQAGAFMGAGALVLTALLIIIAGLLKQTSASETALVRAPVLPRFAARNASRNAGRSTVTIGLVASACFLIASLSAFRLDPSQSGKGGFEMVARSSLPIYVDLNNRQQREEFFGEQAKALDATTIFSLRFQPGDDASCNNLYKAQQPRVIGVTPAMIEHFSQAAVPFAWAASAAKGDQRLNPWELLASESGA
;
A
#
# COMPACT_ATOMS: atom_id res chain seq x y z
N LEU A 1 -46.33 -12.29 18.78
CA LEU A 1 -47.32 -12.88 17.85
C LEU A 1 -47.01 -12.32 16.48
N VAL A 2 -46.48 -13.19 15.63
CA VAL A 2 -45.81 -12.92 14.36
C VAL A 2 -46.87 -12.62 13.30
N ALA A 3 -46.90 -11.38 12.79
CA ALA A 3 -47.77 -11.03 11.68
C ALA A 3 -47.12 -11.48 10.36
N SER A 4 -47.52 -12.67 9.91
CA SER A 4 -47.29 -13.20 8.57
C SER A 4 -47.76 -12.19 7.51
N ALA A 5 -46.83 -11.55 6.80
CA ALA A 5 -47.14 -10.95 5.51
C ALA A 5 -47.14 -12.07 4.45
N CYS A 6 -48.22 -12.87 4.43
CA CYS A 6 -48.57 -13.71 3.29
C CYS A 6 -48.90 -12.80 2.10
N PHE A 7 -47.94 -12.60 1.20
CA PHE A 7 -48.21 -12.01 -0.10
C PHE A 7 -48.88 -13.08 -0.98
N LEU A 8 -50.21 -13.05 -1.05
CA LEU A 8 -50.97 -13.67 -2.14
C LEU A 8 -50.79 -12.79 -3.38
N ILE A 9 -49.68 -12.99 -4.10
CA ILE A 9 -49.55 -12.51 -5.48
C ILE A 9 -50.34 -13.51 -6.33
N ALA A 10 -51.56 -13.14 -6.73
CA ALA A 10 -52.44 -14.03 -7.49
C ALA A 10 -52.03 -14.18 -8.97
N SER A 11 -51.32 -13.21 -9.54
CA SER A 11 -50.66 -13.34 -10.84
C SER A 11 -49.39 -12.50 -10.89
N LEU A 12 -48.38 -12.98 -11.61
CA LEU A 12 -47.10 -12.31 -11.80
C LEU A 12 -46.87 -12.18 -13.30
N SER A 13 -46.95 -10.97 -13.84
CA SER A 13 -46.75 -10.74 -15.27
C SER A 13 -45.26 -10.56 -15.58
N ALA A 14 -44.74 -11.36 -16.50
CA ALA A 14 -43.39 -11.24 -17.05
C ALA A 14 -43.46 -10.68 -18.48
N PHE A 15 -42.37 -10.09 -18.96
CA PHE A 15 -42.31 -9.57 -20.33
C PHE A 15 -41.40 -10.44 -21.20
N ARG A 16 -41.90 -10.82 -22.37
CA ARG A 16 -41.12 -11.47 -23.42
C ARG A 16 -40.35 -10.40 -24.21
N LEU A 17 -39.06 -10.60 -24.40
CA LEU A 17 -38.24 -9.71 -25.24
C LEU A 17 -38.20 -10.28 -26.66
N ASP A 18 -38.81 -9.59 -27.63
CA ASP A 18 -38.67 -9.91 -29.05
C ASP A 18 -37.35 -9.33 -29.60
N PRO A 19 -36.37 -10.18 -30.00
CA PRO A 19 -35.08 -9.70 -30.50
C PRO A 19 -35.16 -9.00 -31.87
N SER A 20 -36.27 -9.14 -32.60
CA SER A 20 -36.43 -8.63 -33.97
C SER A 20 -36.88 -7.16 -34.04
N GLN A 21 -37.39 -6.61 -32.94
CA GLN A 21 -37.93 -5.26 -32.84
C GLN A 21 -36.95 -4.35 -32.06
N SER A 22 -35.76 -4.14 -32.62
CA SER A 22 -34.80 -3.16 -32.09
C SER A 22 -35.27 -1.73 -32.39
N GLY A 23 -36.14 -1.17 -31.55
CA GLY A 23 -36.38 0.28 -31.53
C GLY A 23 -37.76 0.75 -31.07
N LYS A 24 -38.81 -0.09 -31.15
CA LYS A 24 -40.15 0.23 -30.62
C LYS A 24 -40.80 -1.04 -30.06
N GLY A 25 -41.33 -0.94 -28.84
CA GLY A 25 -41.69 -2.03 -27.97
C GLY A 25 -42.64 -3.09 -28.56
N GLY A 26 -42.24 -4.34 -28.40
CA GLY A 26 -43.11 -5.51 -28.43
C GLY A 26 -42.80 -6.36 -27.20
N ALA A 27 -42.99 -5.81 -26.01
CA ALA A 27 -42.91 -6.59 -24.78
C ALA A 27 -44.30 -7.18 -24.52
N GLU A 28 -44.52 -8.42 -24.94
CA GLU A 28 -45.78 -9.11 -24.65
C GLU A 28 -45.81 -9.55 -23.19
N PRO A 29 -46.85 -9.17 -22.42
CA PRO A 29 -47.03 -9.65 -21.07
C PRO A 29 -47.40 -11.14 -21.10
N VAL A 30 -46.72 -11.92 -20.27
CA VAL A 30 -46.99 -13.33 -20.04
C VAL A 30 -47.37 -13.49 -18.59
N ASP A 31 -48.58 -13.94 -18.34
CA ASP A 31 -49.06 -14.19 -16.98
C ASP A 31 -48.50 -15.52 -16.45
N LEU A 32 -47.87 -15.45 -15.28
CA LEU A 32 -47.31 -16.60 -14.58
C LEU A 32 -48.19 -16.94 -13.37
N GLU A 33 -48.43 -18.24 -13.20
CA GLU A 33 -49.13 -18.80 -12.04
C GLU A 33 -48.14 -19.10 -10.91
N VAL A 34 -48.48 -18.71 -9.69
CA VAL A 34 -47.65 -18.93 -8.51
C VAL A 34 -47.82 -20.36 -8.02
N GLN A 35 -46.77 -21.18 -8.14
CA GLN A 35 -46.80 -22.57 -7.68
C GLN A 35 -46.44 -22.75 -6.20
N ALA A 36 -45.52 -21.94 -5.68
CA ALA A 36 -45.04 -22.05 -4.31
C ALA A 36 -44.46 -20.72 -3.82
N ILE A 37 -44.51 -20.51 -2.50
CA ILE A 37 -43.90 -19.37 -1.82
C ILE A 37 -42.79 -19.90 -0.92
N ALA A 38 -41.56 -19.47 -1.16
CA ALA A 38 -40.41 -19.82 -0.34
C ALA A 38 -40.23 -18.80 0.79
N ALA A 39 -40.06 -19.28 2.03
CA ALA A 39 -39.82 -18.41 3.17
C ALA A 39 -38.37 -17.92 3.20
N LEU A 40 -38.18 -16.61 3.35
CA LEU A 40 -36.86 -16.02 3.53
C LEU A 40 -36.45 -16.03 4.99
N THR A 41 -35.18 -16.35 5.25
CA THR A 41 -34.59 -16.22 6.60
C THR A 41 -34.22 -14.76 6.85
N GLU A 42 -34.83 -14.13 7.85
CA GLU A 42 -34.53 -12.75 8.23
C GLU A 42 -33.18 -12.66 8.97
N PRO A 43 -32.33 -11.66 8.67
CA PRO A 43 -31.07 -11.47 9.38
C PRO A 43 -31.26 -10.85 10.77
N ASP A 44 -30.43 -11.26 11.72
CA ASP A 44 -30.33 -10.66 13.05
C ASP A 44 -29.85 -9.20 13.00
N LYS A 45 -28.94 -8.92 12.05
CA LYS A 45 -28.48 -7.57 11.74
C LYS A 45 -28.60 -7.34 10.24
N PRO A 46 -29.38 -6.34 9.80
CA PRO A 46 -29.57 -6.05 8.38
C PRO A 46 -28.28 -5.57 7.72
N PHE A 47 -28.29 -5.54 6.39
CA PHE A 47 -27.23 -4.99 5.59
C PHE A 47 -27.01 -3.51 5.93
N GLY A 48 -25.75 -3.08 5.94
CA GLY A 48 -25.38 -1.71 6.32
C GLY A 48 -24.42 -1.09 5.32
N GLY A 49 -24.92 -0.33 4.35
CA GLY A 49 -24.09 0.12 3.21
C GLY A 49 -23.47 -1.09 2.51
N ARG A 50 -22.15 -1.29 2.69
CA ARG A 50 -21.39 -2.46 2.20
C ARG A 50 -21.15 -3.58 3.22
N ARG A 51 -21.66 -3.46 4.45
CA ARG A 51 -21.57 -4.50 5.48
C ARG A 51 -22.59 -5.61 5.19
N PRO A 52 -22.17 -6.89 5.12
CA PRO A 52 -23.10 -8.01 4.92
C PRO A 52 -24.04 -8.17 6.12
N ALA A 53 -25.21 -8.78 5.87
CA ALA A 53 -26.13 -9.16 6.93
C ALA A 53 -25.57 -10.31 7.78
N LEU A 54 -25.95 -10.34 9.05
CA LEU A 54 -25.56 -11.41 9.98
C LEU A 54 -26.77 -12.29 10.27
N PHE A 55 -26.64 -13.59 10.05
CA PHE A 55 -27.69 -14.58 10.28
C PHE A 55 -27.27 -15.54 11.40
N ARG A 56 -28.22 -15.90 12.28
CA ARG A 56 -28.00 -16.95 13.30
C ARG A 56 -27.89 -18.34 12.71
N LYS A 57 -28.68 -18.60 11.66
CA LYS A 57 -28.67 -19.85 10.89
C LYS A 57 -28.26 -19.53 9.46
N PRO A 58 -27.47 -20.39 8.81
CA PRO A 58 -27.09 -20.15 7.43
C PRO A 58 -28.36 -20.04 6.56
N PRO A 59 -28.49 -18.97 5.75
CA PRO A 59 -29.64 -18.79 4.87
C PRO A 59 -29.70 -19.88 3.80
N THR A 60 -30.89 -20.12 3.25
CA THR A 60 -31.06 -21.04 2.11
C THR A 60 -30.57 -20.40 0.80
N LEU A 61 -30.45 -21.19 -0.26
CA LEU A 61 -30.08 -20.68 -1.60
C LEU A 61 -31.09 -19.64 -2.14
N VAL A 62 -32.34 -19.69 -1.69
CA VAL A 62 -33.37 -18.72 -2.09
C VAL A 62 -33.08 -17.33 -1.50
N ASN A 63 -32.36 -17.28 -0.38
CA ASN A 63 -31.92 -16.06 0.31
C ASN A 63 -30.60 -15.48 -0.23
N ASP A 64 -30.09 -15.97 -1.36
CA ASP A 64 -28.81 -15.54 -1.91
C ASP A 64 -28.98 -14.21 -2.71
N PRO A 65 -28.41 -13.09 -2.23
CA PRO A 65 -28.47 -11.81 -2.95
C PRO A 65 -27.58 -11.80 -4.19
N ASP A 66 -26.57 -12.67 -4.28
CA ASP A 66 -25.61 -12.75 -5.39
C ASP A 66 -26.19 -13.52 -6.60
N LEU A 67 -27.47 -13.91 -6.52
CA LEU A 67 -28.24 -14.38 -7.67
C LEU A 67 -28.47 -13.28 -8.71
N THR A 68 -28.38 -12.02 -8.28
CA THR A 68 -28.51 -10.82 -9.12
C THR A 68 -27.14 -10.14 -9.23
N PRO A 69 -26.72 -9.68 -10.43
CA PRO A 69 -25.43 -9.00 -10.58
C PRO A 69 -25.37 -7.67 -9.81
N GLU A 70 -24.16 -7.29 -9.38
CA GLU A 70 -23.91 -5.97 -8.79
C GLU A 70 -24.01 -4.86 -9.85
N VAL A 71 -24.67 -3.77 -9.50
CA VAL A 71 -24.83 -2.59 -10.35
C VAL A 71 -24.38 -1.37 -9.55
N PRO A 72 -23.20 -0.79 -9.87
CA PRO A 72 -22.71 0.41 -9.22
C PRO A 72 -23.71 1.56 -9.29
N GLY A 73 -23.87 2.30 -8.19
CA GLY A 73 -24.87 3.35 -8.04
C GLY A 73 -26.23 2.83 -7.56
N VAL A 74 -26.47 1.51 -7.57
CA VAL A 74 -27.72 0.86 -7.15
C VAL A 74 -27.44 -0.11 -6.01
N THR A 75 -26.65 -1.15 -6.24
CA THR A 75 -26.41 -2.24 -5.26
C THR A 75 -25.51 -1.84 -4.11
N ASP A 76 -24.72 -0.77 -4.26
CA ASP A 76 -23.85 -0.23 -3.23
C ASP A 76 -24.49 0.88 -2.38
N ARG A 77 -25.76 1.22 -2.65
CA ARG A 77 -26.52 2.23 -1.91
C ARG A 77 -27.21 1.65 -0.68
N ARG A 78 -27.37 2.47 0.36
CA ARG A 78 -27.96 2.03 1.63
C ARG A 78 -29.47 1.84 1.51
N SER A 79 -30.17 2.83 0.96
CA SER A 79 -31.60 2.82 0.67
C SER A 79 -31.84 2.78 -0.84
N ILE A 80 -33.02 2.30 -1.25
CA ILE A 80 -33.49 2.40 -2.64
C ILE A 80 -33.65 3.87 -3.06
N ASN A 81 -34.00 4.75 -2.12
CA ASN A 81 -34.15 6.19 -2.40
C ASN A 81 -32.82 6.86 -2.79
N ASP A 82 -31.69 6.24 -2.44
CA ASP A 82 -30.36 6.76 -2.74
C ASP A 82 -29.79 6.22 -4.07
N TRP A 83 -30.60 5.49 -4.85
CA TRP A 83 -30.17 4.95 -6.14
C TRP A 83 -29.82 6.06 -7.12
N ASP A 84 -28.65 5.93 -7.74
CA ASP A 84 -28.13 6.85 -8.73
C ASP A 84 -28.59 6.43 -10.13
N LEU A 85 -29.83 6.80 -10.45
CA LEU A 85 -30.50 6.40 -11.69
C LEU A 85 -30.38 7.51 -12.74
N PRO A 86 -30.12 7.16 -14.02
CA PRO A 86 -30.09 8.14 -15.11
C PRO A 86 -31.50 8.62 -15.52
N PHE A 87 -32.54 8.23 -14.77
CA PHE A 87 -33.93 8.55 -15.01
C PHE A 87 -34.66 8.82 -13.70
N LYS A 88 -35.78 9.56 -13.77
CA LYS A 88 -36.63 9.81 -12.61
C LYS A 88 -37.59 8.64 -12.38
N LEU A 89 -37.79 8.28 -11.12
CA LEU A 89 -38.79 7.29 -10.73
C LEU A 89 -40.19 7.91 -10.85
N GLU A 90 -41.10 7.22 -11.54
CA GLU A 90 -42.51 7.65 -11.67
C GLU A 90 -43.32 7.35 -10.41
N HIS A 91 -42.95 6.30 -9.67
CA HIS A 91 -43.63 5.87 -8.46
C HIS A 91 -42.76 6.07 -7.23
N ARG A 92 -43.40 6.47 -6.13
CA ARG A 92 -42.73 6.59 -4.84
C ARG A 92 -42.41 5.21 -4.28
N ILE A 93 -41.17 5.03 -3.84
CA ILE A 93 -40.73 3.81 -3.17
C ILE A 93 -41.50 3.64 -1.86
N ARG A 94 -42.07 2.46 -1.65
CA ARG A 94 -42.84 2.14 -0.44
C ARG A 94 -41.88 1.75 0.68
N GLY A 95 -42.24 2.01 1.93
CA GLY A 95 -41.42 1.65 3.10
C GLY A 95 -41.06 0.16 3.12
N GLN A 96 -42.02 -0.71 2.83
CA GLN A 96 -41.81 -2.16 2.74
C GLN A 96 -40.76 -2.59 1.68
N ASP A 97 -40.60 -1.83 0.59
CA ASP A 97 -39.60 -2.15 -0.44
C ASP A 97 -38.19 -1.81 0.07
N ASP A 98 -38.06 -0.70 0.82
CA ASP A 98 -36.81 -0.32 1.46
C ASP A 98 -36.46 -1.26 2.64
N ASP A 99 -37.46 -1.70 3.40
CA ASP A 99 -37.28 -2.74 4.42
C ASP A 99 -36.79 -4.05 3.80
N TYR A 100 -37.38 -4.48 2.69
CA TYR A 100 -36.89 -5.65 1.95
C TYR A 100 -35.43 -5.44 1.50
N TRP A 101 -35.09 -4.26 0.98
CA TRP A 101 -33.72 -3.93 0.58
C TRP A 101 -32.72 -3.97 1.73
N ASN A 102 -33.12 -3.52 2.92
CA ASN A 102 -32.28 -3.52 4.11
C ASN A 102 -32.03 -4.94 4.65
N HIS A 103 -33.02 -5.84 4.59
CA HIS A 103 -32.91 -7.21 5.11
C HIS A 103 -32.38 -8.21 4.08
N TYR A 104 -32.73 -8.07 2.81
CA TYR A 104 -32.52 -9.09 1.77
C TYR A 104 -31.79 -8.59 0.52
N ARG A 105 -31.52 -7.28 0.40
CA ARG A 105 -30.82 -6.69 -0.76
C ARG A 105 -31.42 -7.14 -2.10
N THR A 106 -30.60 -7.65 -3.00
CA THR A 106 -30.92 -8.08 -4.37
C THR A 106 -31.41 -9.52 -4.45
N THR A 107 -31.79 -10.13 -3.33
CA THR A 107 -32.38 -11.48 -3.30
C THR A 107 -33.57 -11.53 -4.26
N PRO A 108 -33.60 -12.48 -5.22
CA PRO A 108 -34.67 -12.57 -6.21
C PRO A 108 -36.05 -12.71 -5.55
N LYS A 109 -37.00 -11.92 -6.03
CA LYS A 109 -38.40 -11.96 -5.55
C LYS A 109 -39.21 -13.09 -6.17
N ALA A 110 -38.77 -13.63 -7.31
CA ALA A 110 -39.46 -14.69 -8.02
C ALA A 110 -38.47 -15.64 -8.71
N PHE A 111 -38.84 -16.91 -8.77
CA PHE A 111 -38.13 -17.95 -9.51
C PHE A 111 -39.10 -18.55 -10.53
N VAL A 112 -38.62 -18.77 -11.75
CA VAL A 112 -39.41 -19.42 -12.80
C VAL A 112 -38.76 -20.74 -13.21
N SER A 113 -39.57 -21.62 -13.79
CA SER A 113 -39.04 -22.88 -14.32
C SER A 113 -37.99 -22.60 -15.41
N MET A 114 -36.99 -23.48 -15.51
CA MET A 114 -35.94 -23.35 -16.52
C MET A 114 -36.50 -23.28 -17.95
N LYS A 115 -37.54 -24.08 -18.23
CA LYS A 115 -38.22 -24.11 -19.54
C LYS A 115 -38.87 -22.76 -19.85
N THR A 116 -39.58 -22.18 -18.87
CA THR A 116 -40.21 -20.87 -19.00
C THR A 116 -39.18 -19.77 -19.20
N GLY A 117 -38.14 -19.72 -18.37
CA GLY A 117 -37.09 -18.71 -18.48
C GLY A 117 -36.36 -18.74 -19.83
N GLN A 118 -36.09 -19.94 -20.35
CA GLN A 118 -35.54 -20.11 -21.70
C GLN A 118 -36.50 -19.62 -22.79
N SER A 119 -37.81 -19.86 -22.67
CA SER A 119 -38.78 -19.41 -23.68
C SER A 119 -38.98 -17.89 -23.71
N LEU A 120 -38.81 -17.22 -22.56
CA LEU A 120 -39.02 -15.78 -22.39
C LEU A 120 -37.77 -14.95 -22.71
N TRP A 121 -36.58 -15.45 -22.36
CA TRP A 121 -35.34 -14.67 -22.38
C TRP A 121 -34.17 -15.32 -23.14
N SER A 122 -34.39 -16.41 -23.89
CA SER A 122 -33.34 -16.90 -24.80
C SER A 122 -33.01 -15.84 -25.86
N SER A 123 -31.73 -15.67 -26.16
CA SER A 123 -31.27 -14.77 -27.21
C SER A 123 -30.29 -15.47 -28.14
N ARG A 124 -29.86 -14.78 -29.20
CA ARG A 124 -28.76 -15.23 -30.08
C ARG A 124 -27.45 -15.50 -29.32
N PHE A 125 -27.30 -14.96 -28.11
CA PHE A 125 -26.11 -15.11 -27.27
C PHE A 125 -26.19 -16.32 -26.33
N GLY A 126 -27.31 -17.05 -26.31
CA GLY A 126 -27.45 -18.26 -25.52
C GLY A 126 -28.81 -18.41 -24.84
N ARG A 127 -29.01 -19.58 -24.24
CA ARG A 127 -30.22 -19.96 -23.50
C ARG A 127 -30.08 -19.82 -21.99
N VAL A 128 -28.84 -19.69 -21.49
CA VAL A 128 -28.51 -19.68 -20.05
C VAL A 128 -27.40 -18.67 -19.82
N THR A 129 -27.47 -17.93 -18.71
CA THR A 129 -26.48 -16.90 -18.35
C THR A 129 -25.38 -17.43 -17.41
N SER A 130 -25.68 -18.43 -16.57
CA SER A 130 -24.72 -19.01 -15.62
C SER A 130 -25.06 -20.45 -15.25
N PHE A 131 -24.02 -21.23 -14.91
CA PHE A 131 -24.15 -22.56 -14.31
C PHE A 131 -23.65 -22.50 -12.86
N ARG A 132 -24.49 -22.94 -11.92
CA ARG A 132 -24.12 -23.08 -10.51
C ARG A 132 -24.02 -24.55 -10.15
N ILE A 133 -22.83 -24.98 -9.75
CA ILE A 133 -22.56 -26.36 -9.37
C ILE A 133 -22.31 -26.37 -7.85
N PRO A 134 -23.22 -26.92 -7.03
CA PRO A 134 -22.99 -27.04 -5.60
C PRO A 134 -21.81 -28.00 -5.34
N ALA A 135 -20.91 -27.60 -4.45
CA ALA A 135 -19.83 -28.49 -4.04
C ALA A 135 -20.40 -29.64 -3.21
N ALA A 136 -20.19 -30.88 -3.65
CA ALA A 136 -20.55 -32.06 -2.86
C ALA A 136 -19.68 -32.16 -1.60
N ALA A 137 -20.19 -32.79 -0.54
CA ALA A 137 -19.45 -33.01 0.69
C ALA A 137 -18.13 -33.76 0.40
N GLY A 138 -17.01 -33.18 0.83
CA GLY A 138 -15.66 -33.74 0.61
C GLY A 138 -14.96 -33.29 -0.68
N VAL A 139 -15.62 -32.55 -1.58
CA VAL A 139 -15.00 -32.01 -2.80
C VAL A 139 -14.57 -30.56 -2.58
N THR A 140 -13.28 -30.28 -2.76
CA THR A 140 -12.77 -28.91 -2.67
C THR A 140 -13.10 -28.14 -3.95
N VAL A 141 -13.45 -26.84 -3.85
CA VAL A 141 -13.73 -25.96 -5.01
C VAL A 141 -12.62 -26.04 -6.07
N LYS A 142 -11.37 -26.20 -5.63
CA LYS A 142 -10.20 -26.38 -6.50
C LYS A 142 -10.27 -27.67 -7.31
N SER A 143 -10.49 -28.81 -6.66
CA SER A 143 -10.56 -30.11 -7.35
C SER A 143 -11.75 -30.17 -8.29
N LEU A 144 -12.88 -29.57 -7.89
CA LEU A 144 -14.06 -29.45 -8.76
C LEU A 144 -13.77 -28.63 -10.02
N GLY A 145 -13.12 -27.46 -9.86
CA GLY A 145 -12.75 -26.60 -10.98
C GLY A 145 -11.78 -27.29 -11.95
N GLU A 146 -10.74 -27.94 -11.43
CA GLU A 146 -9.77 -28.68 -12.24
C GLU A 146 -10.42 -29.86 -13.00
N GLN A 147 -11.30 -30.61 -12.34
CA GLN A 147 -12.04 -31.70 -12.97
C GLN A 147 -13.00 -31.18 -14.04
N PHE A 148 -13.69 -30.07 -13.80
CA PHE A 148 -14.60 -29.46 -14.77
C PHE A 148 -13.85 -29.03 -16.04
N VAL A 149 -12.73 -28.33 -15.89
CA VAL A 149 -11.89 -27.90 -17.04
C VAL A 149 -11.38 -29.10 -17.82
N GLN A 150 -10.88 -30.13 -17.13
CA GLN A 150 -10.42 -31.35 -17.79
C GLN A 150 -11.55 -32.03 -18.57
N GLN A 151 -12.77 -32.04 -18.03
CA GLN A 151 -13.91 -32.64 -18.71
C GLN A 151 -14.38 -31.82 -19.92
N VAL A 152 -14.36 -30.48 -19.82
CA VAL A 152 -14.64 -29.57 -20.94
C VAL A 152 -13.59 -29.70 -22.04
N HIS A 153 -12.31 -29.82 -21.69
CA HIS A 153 -11.26 -30.08 -22.67
C HIS A 153 -11.44 -31.45 -23.36
N LYS A 154 -11.85 -32.48 -22.61
CA LYS A 154 -12.13 -33.82 -23.16
C LYS A 154 -13.36 -33.85 -24.04
N SER A 155 -14.37 -33.02 -23.78
CA SER A 155 -15.59 -32.97 -24.61
C SER A 155 -15.36 -32.30 -25.96
N GLY A 156 -14.21 -31.66 -26.20
CA GLY A 156 -13.87 -31.04 -27.49
C GLY A 156 -14.69 -29.80 -27.82
N GLU A 157 -15.58 -29.37 -26.92
CA GLU A 157 -16.35 -28.14 -27.08
C GLU A 157 -15.45 -26.95 -26.74
N THR A 158 -14.79 -26.39 -27.74
CA THR A 158 -14.02 -25.13 -27.63
C THR A 158 -14.98 -23.95 -27.51
N LEU A 159 -15.76 -23.89 -26.43
CA LEU A 159 -16.69 -22.79 -26.12
C LEU A 159 -15.97 -21.54 -25.56
N GLY A 160 -14.63 -21.48 -25.67
CA GLY A 160 -13.86 -20.36 -25.14
C GLY A 160 -13.91 -20.23 -23.61
N PHE A 161 -14.30 -21.30 -22.89
CA PHE A 161 -14.34 -21.29 -21.44
C PHE A 161 -12.91 -21.33 -20.86
N GLU A 162 -12.51 -20.26 -20.20
CA GLU A 162 -11.29 -20.21 -19.38
C GLU A 162 -11.67 -20.33 -17.90
N PHE A 163 -11.00 -21.23 -17.17
CA PHE A 163 -11.14 -21.28 -15.72
C PHE A 163 -10.32 -20.19 -15.06
N ILE A 164 -11.03 -19.22 -14.47
CA ILE A 164 -10.42 -18.12 -13.73
C ILE A 164 -10.56 -18.40 -12.22
N PRO A 165 -9.47 -18.75 -11.50
CA PRO A 165 -9.53 -18.98 -10.07
C PRO A 165 -9.59 -17.65 -9.29
N ILE A 166 -10.77 -17.01 -9.26
CA ILE A 166 -10.99 -15.66 -8.72
C ILE A 166 -10.40 -15.50 -7.31
N LYS A 167 -10.73 -16.42 -6.37
CA LYS A 167 -10.22 -16.36 -4.99
C LYS A 167 -8.69 -16.37 -4.92
N ARG A 168 -8.04 -17.20 -5.74
CA ARG A 168 -6.57 -17.30 -5.75
C ARG A 168 -5.95 -16.06 -6.37
N LYS A 169 -6.49 -15.57 -7.49
CA LYS A 169 -6.04 -14.32 -8.13
C LYS A 169 -6.17 -13.15 -7.15
N ALA A 170 -7.30 -13.03 -6.46
CA ALA A 170 -7.55 -12.00 -5.45
C ALA A 170 -6.57 -12.09 -4.25
N LEU A 171 -6.30 -13.28 -3.71
CA LEU A 171 -5.31 -13.48 -2.64
C LEU A 171 -3.87 -13.20 -3.08
N ALA A 172 -3.55 -13.46 -4.35
CA ALA A 172 -2.26 -13.09 -4.89
C ALA A 172 -2.16 -11.58 -5.15
N ALA A 173 -3.26 -10.93 -5.56
CA ALA A 173 -3.35 -9.49 -5.77
C ALA A 173 -3.33 -8.71 -4.44
N SER A 174 -3.88 -9.27 -3.35
CA SER A 174 -3.91 -8.64 -2.03
C SER A 174 -2.53 -8.51 -1.35
N ARG A 175 -1.47 -9.09 -1.93
CA ARG A 175 -0.10 -8.85 -1.47
C ARG A 175 0.39 -7.43 -1.75
N GLY A 176 -0.33 -6.69 -2.61
CA GLY A 176 -0.04 -5.31 -2.96
C GLY A 176 1.00 -5.17 -4.08
N ALA A 177 0.92 -4.05 -4.81
CA ALA A 177 1.89 -3.70 -5.84
C ALA A 177 3.21 -3.20 -5.24
N THR A 178 3.10 -2.46 -4.13
CA THR A 178 4.23 -1.92 -3.38
C THR A 178 4.42 -2.65 -2.03
N PRO A 179 5.62 -3.15 -1.78
CA PRO A 179 6.05 -3.81 -0.54
C PRO A 179 6.32 -2.75 0.53
N PHE A 180 5.24 -2.32 1.17
CA PHE A 180 5.29 -1.32 2.23
C PHE A 180 6.06 -1.79 3.48
N ASP A 181 6.15 -3.10 3.69
CA ASP A 181 6.90 -3.72 4.76
C ASP A 181 8.39 -3.34 4.72
N GLY A 182 9.06 -3.50 3.57
CA GLY A 182 10.46 -3.13 3.41
C GLY A 182 10.71 -1.63 3.57
N LEU A 183 9.84 -0.80 2.98
CA LEU A 183 9.93 0.66 3.07
C LEU A 183 9.74 1.14 4.51
N PHE A 184 8.67 0.71 5.17
CA PHE A 184 8.38 1.11 6.55
C PHE A 184 9.42 0.57 7.52
N LEU A 185 9.93 -0.64 7.33
CA LEU A 185 11.02 -1.17 8.16
C LEU A 185 12.28 -0.31 8.01
N SER A 186 12.61 0.08 6.77
CA SER A 186 13.78 0.92 6.47
C SER A 186 13.66 2.34 7.06
N LEU A 187 12.50 2.99 6.93
CA LEU A 187 12.28 4.30 7.57
C LEU A 187 12.24 4.19 9.10
N SER A 188 11.57 3.15 9.62
CA SER A 188 11.45 2.93 11.07
C SER A 188 12.82 2.66 11.70
N PHE A 189 13.76 2.05 10.98
CA PHE A 189 15.12 1.84 11.47
C PHE A 189 15.77 3.15 11.93
N PHE A 190 15.63 4.24 11.17
CA PHE A 190 16.19 5.54 11.56
C PHE A 190 15.48 6.16 12.76
N VAL A 191 14.15 6.02 12.84
CA VAL A 191 13.36 6.51 13.98
C VAL A 191 13.71 5.73 15.26
N ILE A 192 13.85 4.41 15.16
CA ILE A 192 14.26 3.54 16.25
C ILE A 192 15.69 3.86 16.66
N ALA A 193 16.63 3.99 15.71
CA ALA A 193 18.01 4.35 16.00
C ALA A 193 18.12 5.71 16.70
N ALA A 194 17.36 6.72 16.23
CA ALA A 194 17.24 8.01 16.88
C ALA A 194 16.68 7.89 18.32
N GLY A 195 15.63 7.09 18.52
CA GLY A 195 15.08 6.79 19.84
C GLY A 195 16.09 6.13 20.77
N LEU A 196 16.84 5.13 20.30
CA LEU A 196 17.88 4.45 21.08
C LEU A 196 19.06 5.39 21.40
N MET A 197 19.44 6.28 20.48
CA MET A 197 20.43 7.33 20.76
C MET A 197 19.96 8.26 21.89
N LEU A 198 18.68 8.65 21.87
CA LEU A 198 18.08 9.46 22.93
C LEU A 198 18.05 8.71 24.27
N VAL A 199 17.63 7.43 24.28
CA VAL A 199 17.69 6.57 25.47
C VAL A 199 19.11 6.51 26.03
N SER A 200 20.11 6.26 25.17
CA SER A 200 21.51 6.22 25.55
C SER A 200 21.98 7.53 26.20
N LEU A 201 21.58 8.68 25.63
CA LEU A 201 21.90 10.01 26.16
C LEU A 201 21.24 10.27 27.51
N LEU A 202 19.95 9.92 27.66
CA LEU A 202 19.19 10.12 28.90
C LEU A 202 19.71 9.25 30.03
N PHE A 203 19.99 7.98 29.77
CA PHE A 203 20.59 7.09 30.78
C PHE A 203 21.99 7.54 31.16
N ARG A 204 22.79 7.99 30.19
CA ARG A 204 24.11 8.56 30.49
C ARG A 204 23.99 9.79 31.40
N LEU A 205 23.07 10.70 31.08
CA LEU A 205 22.80 11.87 31.91
C LEU A 205 22.30 11.49 33.31
N GLY A 206 21.44 10.46 33.42
CA GLY A 206 20.96 9.94 34.70
C GLY A 206 22.08 9.37 35.57
N VAL A 207 23.01 8.61 34.96
CA VAL A 207 24.22 8.11 35.65
C VAL A 207 25.14 9.26 36.06
N GLU A 208 25.28 10.30 35.24
CA GLU A 208 26.04 11.51 35.57
C GLU A 208 25.44 12.25 36.77
N GLN A 209 24.10 12.40 36.83
CA GLN A 209 23.40 13.05 37.95
C GLN A 209 23.48 12.26 39.25
N ARG A 210 23.51 10.92 39.18
CA ARG A 210 23.61 10.02 40.34
C ARG A 210 25.04 9.53 40.61
N ALA A 211 26.04 10.17 40.03
CA ALA A 211 27.44 9.72 40.12
C ALA A 211 27.95 9.68 41.57
N SER A 212 27.51 10.61 42.43
CA SER A 212 27.86 10.66 43.86
C SER A 212 27.30 9.45 44.61
N GLU A 213 26.02 9.11 44.41
CA GLU A 213 25.37 7.95 45.01
C GLU A 213 26.09 6.65 44.62
N ILE A 214 26.39 6.49 43.32
CA ILE A 214 27.15 5.35 42.81
C ILE A 214 28.55 5.31 43.43
N GLY A 215 29.19 6.47 43.61
CA GLY A 215 30.49 6.61 44.28
C GLY A 215 30.46 6.15 45.75
N THR A 216 29.42 6.51 46.50
CA THR A 216 29.24 6.07 47.90
C THR A 216 29.01 4.56 48.00
N LEU A 217 28.19 3.98 47.12
CA LEU A 217 27.97 2.54 47.06
C LEU A 217 29.29 1.78 46.83
N LEU A 218 30.11 2.25 45.89
CA LEU A 218 31.42 1.67 45.60
C LEU A 218 32.39 1.83 46.78
N ALA A 219 32.33 2.95 47.51
CA ALA A 219 33.16 3.18 48.70
C ALA A 219 32.80 2.24 49.87
N MET A 220 31.54 1.83 49.98
CA MET A 220 31.08 0.81 50.95
C MET A 220 31.45 -0.63 50.55
N GLY A 221 32.17 -0.83 49.44
CA GLY A 221 32.69 -2.14 49.03
C GLY A 221 31.82 -2.91 48.04
N THR A 222 30.73 -2.33 47.50
CA THR A 222 30.00 -3.00 46.40
C THR A 222 30.85 -3.09 45.14
N ARG A 223 30.77 -4.23 44.44
CA ARG A 223 31.50 -4.42 43.19
C ARG A 223 30.88 -3.57 42.09
N ARG A 224 31.69 -2.98 41.20
CA ARG A 224 31.23 -2.21 40.02
C ARG A 224 30.23 -2.98 39.14
N GLN A 225 30.34 -4.30 39.12
CA GLN A 225 29.39 -5.16 38.40
C GLN A 225 28.00 -5.12 39.04
N GLN A 226 27.92 -5.25 40.36
CA GLN A 226 26.67 -5.22 41.13
C GLN A 226 25.97 -3.85 41.00
N ALA A 227 26.73 -2.75 41.13
CA ALA A 227 26.19 -1.40 40.92
C ALA A 227 25.63 -1.21 39.49
N GLY A 228 26.28 -1.77 38.48
CA GLY A 228 25.75 -1.71 37.11
C GLY A 228 24.53 -2.61 36.89
N TYR A 229 24.44 -3.77 37.55
CA TYR A 229 23.23 -4.61 37.47
C TYR A 229 22.02 -3.93 38.13
N LEU A 230 22.23 -3.19 39.22
CA LEU A 230 21.18 -2.40 39.85
C LEU A 230 20.61 -1.35 38.90
N LEU A 231 21.48 -0.55 38.26
CA LEU A 231 21.08 0.46 37.27
C LEU A 231 20.38 -0.14 36.05
N VAL A 232 20.89 -1.26 35.55
CA VAL A 232 20.23 -1.98 34.43
C VAL A 232 18.89 -2.56 34.88
N GLY A 233 18.76 -3.03 36.12
CA GLY A 233 17.51 -3.50 36.70
C GLY A 233 16.44 -2.41 36.77
N GLU A 234 16.78 -1.22 37.27
CA GLU A 234 15.91 -0.04 37.22
C GLU A 234 15.49 0.28 35.78
N GLY A 235 16.47 0.26 34.85
CA GLY A 235 16.23 0.50 33.44
C GLY A 235 15.31 -0.54 32.78
N ILE A 236 15.40 -1.82 33.16
CA ILE A 236 14.51 -2.89 32.69
C ILE A 236 13.08 -2.61 33.13
N CYS A 237 12.85 -2.24 34.40
CA CYS A 237 11.51 -1.91 34.89
C CYS A 237 10.90 -0.75 34.09
N VAL A 238 11.68 0.31 33.87
CA VAL A 238 11.24 1.47 33.07
C VAL A 238 10.99 1.07 31.61
N ALA A 239 11.85 0.25 31.01
CA ALA A 239 11.70 -0.20 29.63
C ALA A 239 10.46 -1.09 29.43
N CYS A 240 10.17 -2.00 30.36
CA CYS A 240 8.97 -2.84 30.33
C CYS A 240 7.68 -1.99 30.40
N LEU A 241 7.61 -1.07 31.36
CA LEU A 241 6.47 -0.15 31.49
C LEU A 241 6.33 0.75 30.26
N GLY A 242 7.44 1.31 29.79
CA GLY A 242 7.47 2.15 28.59
C GLY A 242 7.02 1.39 27.34
N ALA A 243 7.41 0.13 27.16
CA ALA A 243 6.99 -0.69 26.04
C ALA A 243 5.49 -1.05 26.10
N LEU A 244 4.93 -1.32 27.28
CA LEU A 244 3.49 -1.53 27.47
C LEU A 244 2.69 -0.28 27.08
N LEU A 245 3.10 0.89 27.59
CA LEU A 245 2.48 2.17 27.26
C LEU A 245 2.66 2.50 25.77
N GLY A 246 3.82 2.17 25.20
CA GLY A 246 4.11 2.35 23.78
C GLY A 246 3.20 1.52 22.86
N ILE A 247 2.86 0.29 23.26
CA ILE A 247 1.89 -0.53 22.51
C ILE A 247 0.50 0.11 22.55
N ALA A 248 0.04 0.53 23.73
CA ALA A 248 -1.26 1.17 23.87
C ALA A 248 -1.34 2.46 23.04
N ALA A 249 -0.31 3.31 23.11
CA ALA A 249 -0.21 4.54 22.34
C ALA A 249 -0.10 4.27 20.83
N GLY A 250 0.68 3.27 20.41
CA GLY A 250 0.85 2.90 19.01
C GLY A 250 -0.44 2.37 18.38
N VAL A 251 -1.17 1.51 19.10
CA VAL A 251 -2.50 1.04 18.68
C VAL A 251 -3.49 2.20 18.58
N GLY A 252 -3.54 3.07 19.60
CA GLY A 252 -4.42 4.25 19.59
C GLY A 252 -4.11 5.22 18.44
N TYR A 253 -2.82 5.47 18.18
CA TYR A 253 -2.37 6.31 17.08
C TYR A 253 -2.75 5.70 15.72
N ALA A 254 -2.55 4.40 15.52
CA ALA A 254 -2.91 3.73 14.27
C ALA A 254 -4.43 3.78 14.00
N GLN A 255 -5.25 3.61 15.05
CA GLN A 255 -6.70 3.77 14.94
C GLN A 255 -7.11 5.19 14.59
N LEU A 256 -6.49 6.20 15.24
CA LEU A 256 -6.76 7.61 14.96
C LEU A 256 -6.34 8.01 13.54
N MET A 257 -5.20 7.50 13.07
CA MET A 257 -4.75 7.70 11.68
C MET A 257 -5.75 7.10 10.68
N LEU A 258 -6.21 5.87 10.91
CA LEU A 258 -7.23 5.24 10.06
C LEU A 258 -8.56 5.97 10.10
N LEU A 259 -8.94 6.52 11.25
CA LEU A 259 -10.11 7.38 11.37
C LEU A 259 -9.96 8.62 10.48
N GLY A 260 -8.82 9.32 10.54
CA GLY A 260 -8.54 10.49 9.70
C GLY A 260 -8.55 10.17 8.21
N LEU A 261 -8.01 9.02 7.80
CA LEU A 261 -8.05 8.55 6.41
C LEU A 261 -9.49 8.28 5.93
N ARG A 262 -10.33 7.72 6.80
CA ARG A 262 -11.72 7.41 6.48
C ARG A 262 -12.64 8.64 6.47
N THR A 263 -12.33 9.69 7.23
CA THR A 263 -13.23 10.87 7.38
C THR A 263 -12.78 12.07 6.57
N TRP A 264 -11.50 12.40 6.57
CA TRP A 264 -11.00 13.68 6.04
C TRP A 264 -10.31 13.53 4.67
N TRP A 265 -9.83 12.34 4.31
CA TRP A 265 -9.04 12.08 3.10
C TRP A 265 -9.77 11.20 2.08
N ILE A 266 -11.11 11.26 2.06
CA ILE A 266 -11.97 10.39 1.22
C ILE A 266 -11.67 10.55 -0.29
N GLY A 267 -11.25 11.73 -0.73
CA GLY A 267 -10.89 11.98 -2.14
C GLY A 267 -9.57 11.33 -2.60
N ALA A 268 -8.71 10.89 -1.67
CA ALA A 268 -7.40 10.31 -1.98
C ALA A 268 -7.39 8.77 -1.97
N VAL A 269 -8.42 8.12 -1.40
CA VAL A 269 -8.45 6.66 -1.24
C VAL A 269 -9.76 6.12 -1.83
N VAL A 270 -9.66 5.46 -2.98
CA VAL A 270 -10.81 4.88 -3.72
C VAL A 270 -11.47 3.72 -2.95
N SER A 271 -10.84 3.22 -1.88
CA SER A 271 -11.29 2.05 -1.11
C SER A 271 -11.53 2.38 0.39
N PRO A 272 -12.78 2.54 0.86
CA PRO A 272 -13.09 2.77 2.28
C PRO A 272 -12.93 1.53 3.18
N PHE A 273 -12.20 0.50 2.75
CA PHE A 273 -12.14 -0.83 3.37
C PHE A 273 -10.90 -1.09 4.24
N LEU A 274 -10.08 -0.07 4.51
CA LEU A 274 -8.88 -0.22 5.36
C LEU A 274 -9.28 -0.45 6.83
N GLU A 275 -9.35 -1.70 7.26
CA GLU A 275 -9.59 -2.09 8.66
C GLU A 275 -8.29 -2.19 9.47
N PHE A 276 -8.36 -1.76 10.72
CA PHE A 276 -7.25 -1.91 11.65
C PHE A 276 -7.08 -3.38 12.02
N HIS A 277 -6.03 -4.02 11.52
CA HIS A 277 -5.70 -5.41 11.82
C HIS A 277 -4.49 -5.50 12.74
N TRP A 278 -4.64 -6.20 13.86
CA TRP A 278 -3.56 -6.52 14.78
C TRP A 278 -3.64 -7.98 15.19
N THR A 279 -2.49 -8.58 15.49
CA THR A 279 -2.42 -9.95 16.02
C THR A 279 -1.71 -9.93 17.36
N PHE A 280 -2.10 -10.83 18.28
CA PHE A 280 -1.37 -10.98 19.55
C PHE A 280 0.11 -11.29 19.33
N ARG A 281 0.43 -12.06 18.28
CA ARG A 281 1.82 -12.38 17.90
C ARG A 281 2.61 -11.13 17.54
N SER A 282 2.07 -10.22 16.73
CA SER A 282 2.77 -8.98 16.36
C SER A 282 3.02 -8.08 17.56
N LEU A 283 2.08 -8.01 18.51
CA LEU A 283 2.25 -7.24 19.74
C LEU A 283 3.34 -7.82 20.65
N ILE A 284 3.37 -9.14 20.84
CA ILE A 284 4.39 -9.81 21.66
C ILE A 284 5.78 -9.62 21.05
N ILE A 285 5.91 -9.76 19.73
CA ILE A 285 7.19 -9.55 19.03
C ILE A 285 7.64 -8.10 19.19
N GLY A 286 6.75 -7.13 18.96
CA GLY A 286 7.05 -5.71 19.12
C GLY A 286 7.45 -5.34 20.55
N TYR A 287 6.72 -5.85 21.55
CA TYR A 287 7.06 -5.70 22.97
C TYR A 287 8.46 -6.25 23.28
N SER A 288 8.70 -7.50 22.88
CA SER A 288 9.93 -8.22 23.21
C SER A 288 11.15 -7.57 22.55
N LEU A 289 11.04 -7.19 21.28
CA LEU A 289 12.12 -6.49 20.56
C LEU A 289 12.35 -5.08 21.11
N GLY A 290 11.29 -4.33 21.45
CA GLY A 290 11.40 -3.00 22.04
C GLY A 290 12.09 -3.02 23.40
N VAL A 291 11.70 -3.96 24.28
CA VAL A 291 12.36 -4.17 25.58
C VAL A 291 13.81 -4.64 25.36
N LEU A 292 14.04 -5.65 24.52
CA LEU A 292 15.38 -6.19 24.27
C LEU A 292 16.34 -5.10 23.77
N THR A 293 15.95 -4.34 22.74
CA THR A 293 16.80 -3.28 22.17
C THR A 293 17.05 -2.14 23.16
N SER A 294 16.06 -1.78 23.97
CA SER A 294 16.21 -0.79 25.05
C SER A 294 17.19 -1.28 26.11
N VAL A 295 17.02 -2.51 26.59
CA VAL A 295 17.88 -3.12 27.62
C VAL A 295 19.31 -3.27 27.12
N VAL A 296 19.51 -3.72 25.88
CA VAL A 296 20.85 -3.79 25.25
C VAL A 296 21.49 -2.41 25.20
N THR A 297 20.72 -1.38 24.82
CA THR A 297 21.21 0.00 24.75
C THR A 297 21.57 0.56 26.13
N ILE A 298 20.74 0.30 27.14
CA ILE A 298 20.97 0.69 28.54
C ILE A 298 22.21 -0.02 29.09
N ALA A 299 22.28 -1.35 28.94
CA ALA A 299 23.41 -2.15 29.41
C ALA A 299 24.72 -1.73 28.73
N TRP A 300 24.68 -1.43 27.43
CA TRP A 300 25.83 -0.91 26.71
C TRP A 300 26.24 0.49 27.20
N SER A 301 25.27 1.38 27.40
CA SER A 301 25.51 2.75 27.91
C SER A 301 26.12 2.72 29.32
N VAL A 302 25.53 1.96 30.25
CA VAL A 302 26.03 1.77 31.62
C VAL A 302 27.39 1.06 31.62
N GLY A 303 27.55 0.03 30.80
CA GLY A 303 28.78 -0.74 30.69
C GLY A 303 29.98 0.11 30.27
N ARG A 304 29.76 1.09 29.37
CA ARG A 304 30.79 2.04 28.95
C ARG A 304 31.22 2.99 30.08
N THR A 305 30.30 3.38 30.96
CA THR A 305 30.59 4.28 32.08
C THR A 305 31.42 3.61 33.18
N ARG A 306 31.46 2.27 33.25
CA ARG A 306 32.26 1.50 34.23
C ARG A 306 33.77 1.72 34.14
N GLN A 307 34.27 2.29 33.04
CA GLN A 307 35.69 2.60 32.85
C GLN A 307 36.14 3.90 33.53
N THR A 308 35.23 4.65 34.15
CA THR A 308 35.57 5.87 34.91
C THR A 308 36.12 5.52 36.30
N SER A 309 37.07 6.33 36.79
CA SER A 309 37.71 6.08 38.08
C SER A 309 36.80 6.51 39.25
N VAL A 310 36.88 5.80 40.38
CA VAL A 310 36.05 6.06 41.57
C VAL A 310 36.24 7.49 42.10
N ARG A 311 37.46 8.02 42.03
CA ARG A 311 37.78 9.41 42.41
C ARG A 311 37.06 10.44 41.53
N GLN A 312 36.93 10.16 40.23
CA GLN A 312 36.24 11.04 39.29
C GLN A 312 34.73 11.03 39.53
N LEU A 313 34.14 9.86 39.82
CA LEU A 313 32.72 9.74 40.19
C LEU A 313 32.39 10.50 41.48
N LEU A 314 33.26 10.44 42.50
CA LEU A 314 33.12 11.21 43.75
C LEU A 314 33.25 12.73 43.54
N SER A 315 34.01 13.17 42.54
CA SER A 315 34.09 14.58 42.13
C SER A 315 32.96 15.03 41.19
N GLY A 316 31.98 14.16 40.88
CA GLY A 316 30.89 14.45 39.96
C GLY A 316 31.31 14.55 38.49
N GLN A 317 32.50 14.05 38.12
CA GLN A 317 33.02 14.12 36.76
C GLN A 317 33.00 12.73 36.11
N VAL A 318 32.18 12.56 35.07
CA VAL A 318 32.23 11.39 34.19
C VAL A 318 33.05 11.75 32.96
N ALA A 319 34.37 11.92 33.13
CA ALA A 319 35.26 12.18 32.00
C ALA A 319 35.54 10.87 31.24
N GLU A 320 35.27 10.83 29.93
CA GLU A 320 35.81 9.74 29.09
C GLU A 320 37.34 9.81 29.14
N PRO A 321 38.06 8.67 29.26
CA PRO A 321 39.51 8.67 29.23
C PRO A 321 40.01 9.28 27.90
N SER A 322 40.72 10.40 28.01
CA SER A 322 41.20 11.22 26.89
C SER A 322 42.32 10.56 26.07
N TYR A 323 42.80 9.38 26.46
CA TYR A 323 43.92 8.68 25.81
C TYR A 323 43.45 7.38 25.17
N LEU A 324 43.06 7.44 23.89
CA LEU A 324 43.04 6.23 23.07
C LEU A 324 44.47 5.95 22.60
N PRO A 325 45.03 4.74 22.85
CA PRO A 325 46.34 4.38 22.33
C PRO A 325 46.34 4.44 20.79
N GLN A 326 47.46 4.90 20.21
CA GLN A 326 47.63 5.16 18.77
C GLN A 326 47.26 3.96 17.86
N SER A 327 47.33 2.73 18.41
CA SER A 327 46.86 1.49 17.77
C SER A 327 45.35 1.49 17.46
N GLN A 328 44.50 2.02 18.35
CA GLN A 328 43.04 2.11 18.10
C GLN A 328 42.65 3.21 17.10
N ARG A 329 43.51 4.19 16.84
CA ARG A 329 43.27 5.22 15.81
C ARG A 329 43.30 4.60 14.41
N LYS A 330 44.25 3.71 14.12
CA LYS A 330 44.35 3.01 12.82
C LYS A 330 43.12 2.13 12.56
N GLY A 331 42.63 1.40 13.57
CA GLY A 331 41.43 0.55 13.42
C GLY A 331 40.16 1.34 13.07
N LYS A 332 39.96 2.54 13.65
CA LYS A 332 38.79 3.38 13.36
C LYS A 332 38.85 4.03 11.98
N THR A 333 40.03 4.43 11.51
CA THR A 333 40.21 4.97 10.15
C THR A 333 39.98 3.90 9.09
N THR A 334 40.45 2.66 9.33
CA THR A 334 40.17 1.53 8.44
C THR A 334 38.68 1.21 8.39
N LEU A 335 38.00 1.21 9.55
CA LEU A 335 36.54 1.01 9.63
C LEU A 335 35.78 2.09 8.86
N THR A 336 36.12 3.37 9.00
CA THR A 336 35.45 4.45 8.24
C THR A 336 35.63 4.29 6.73
N VAL A 337 36.82 3.91 6.29
CA VAL A 337 37.09 3.66 4.86
C VAL A 337 36.28 2.46 4.37
N ILE A 338 36.22 1.37 5.14
CA ILE A 338 35.39 0.20 4.80
C ILE A 338 33.91 0.58 4.70
N LEU A 339 33.38 1.37 5.66
CA LEU A 339 31.99 1.81 5.65
C LEU A 339 31.68 2.69 4.44
N LEU A 340 32.57 3.62 4.08
CA LEU A 340 32.40 4.48 2.91
C LEU A 340 32.51 3.69 1.60
N LEU A 341 33.44 2.73 1.51
CA LEU A 341 33.57 1.84 0.35
C LEU A 341 32.33 0.95 0.22
N LEU A 342 31.82 0.39 1.31
CA LEU A 342 30.60 -0.42 1.30
C LEU A 342 29.38 0.43 0.91
N ALA A 343 29.28 1.66 1.40
CA ALA A 343 28.24 2.60 1.00
C ALA A 343 28.32 2.93 -0.49
N LEU A 344 29.52 3.15 -1.02
CA LEU A 344 29.76 3.40 -2.44
C LEU A 344 29.38 2.18 -3.30
N VAL A 345 29.68 0.96 -2.83
CA VAL A 345 29.26 -0.28 -3.50
C VAL A 345 27.74 -0.41 -3.51
N LEU A 346 27.06 -0.17 -2.40
CA LEU A 346 25.59 -0.20 -2.35
C LEU A 346 24.95 0.88 -3.24
N ALA A 347 25.52 2.08 -3.26
CA ALA A 347 25.06 3.16 -4.11
C ALA A 347 25.26 2.84 -5.60
N THR A 348 26.39 2.25 -5.98
CA THR A 348 26.64 1.84 -7.38
C THR A 348 25.73 0.69 -7.79
N ILE A 349 25.52 -0.31 -6.93
CA ILE A 349 24.54 -1.39 -7.15
C ILE A 349 23.13 -0.84 -7.39
N ALA A 350 22.71 0.17 -6.63
CA ALA A 350 21.40 0.80 -6.77
C ALA A 350 21.28 1.71 -8.02
N ALA A 351 22.39 2.28 -8.49
CA ALA A 351 22.43 3.19 -9.63
C ALA A 351 22.56 2.46 -10.98
N VAL A 352 23.11 1.25 -11.01
CA VAL A 352 23.31 0.47 -12.23
C VAL A 352 21.97 -0.12 -12.71
N PRO A 353 21.44 0.28 -13.89
CA PRO A 353 20.10 -0.14 -14.34
C PRO A 353 19.93 -1.66 -14.49
N SER A 354 20.99 -2.37 -14.88
CA SER A 354 20.97 -3.83 -15.08
C SER A 354 20.88 -4.62 -13.77
N ILE A 355 21.28 -4.02 -12.65
CA ILE A 355 21.20 -4.62 -11.32
C ILE A 355 19.96 -4.13 -10.58
N ALA A 356 19.65 -2.83 -10.70
CA ALA A 356 18.45 -2.22 -10.13
C ALA A 356 17.16 -2.90 -10.62
N THR A 357 17.07 -3.22 -11.91
CA THR A 357 15.92 -3.95 -12.48
C THR A 357 15.75 -5.37 -11.91
N LYS A 358 16.85 -6.02 -11.48
CA LYS A 358 16.81 -7.35 -10.83
C LYS A 358 16.49 -7.28 -9.34
N LEU A 359 16.93 -6.22 -8.66
CA LEU A 359 16.67 -5.99 -7.22
C LEU A 359 15.21 -5.57 -6.96
N GLY A 360 14.49 -5.13 -7.99
CA GLY A 360 13.17 -4.53 -7.83
C GLY A 360 13.25 -3.18 -7.11
N SER A 361 12.10 -2.52 -6.99
CA SER A 361 11.99 -1.23 -6.28
C SER A 361 12.34 -1.37 -4.78
N GLU A 362 12.10 -2.53 -4.18
CA GLU A 362 12.51 -2.88 -2.80
C GLU A 362 14.00 -2.79 -2.60
N GLY A 363 14.75 -3.54 -3.41
CA GLY A 363 16.19 -3.62 -3.28
C GLY A 363 16.82 -2.25 -3.54
N GLN A 364 16.27 -1.46 -4.47
CA GLN A 364 16.77 -0.12 -4.75
C GLN A 364 16.55 0.84 -3.57
N ALA A 365 15.34 0.87 -3.00
CA ALA A 365 15.03 1.71 -1.84
C ALA A 365 15.83 1.27 -0.60
N GLY A 366 15.95 -0.04 -0.36
CA GLY A 366 16.76 -0.61 0.71
C GLY A 366 18.25 -0.31 0.55
N ALA A 367 18.79 -0.39 -0.67
CA ALA A 367 20.18 -0.06 -0.96
C ALA A 367 20.46 1.44 -0.78
N PHE A 368 19.54 2.32 -1.19
CA PHE A 368 19.63 3.76 -0.95
C PHE A 368 19.66 4.08 0.56
N MET A 369 18.71 3.52 1.33
CA MET A 369 18.64 3.70 2.79
C MET A 369 19.87 3.13 3.50
N GLY A 370 20.31 1.93 3.10
CA GLY A 370 21.50 1.27 3.65
C GLY A 370 22.78 2.04 3.36
N ALA A 371 22.97 2.51 2.12
CA ALA A 371 24.10 3.36 1.75
C ALA A 371 24.09 4.66 2.58
N GLY A 372 22.93 5.31 2.71
CA GLY A 372 22.75 6.49 3.55
C GLY A 372 23.12 6.25 5.02
N ALA A 373 22.68 5.13 5.61
CA ALA A 373 23.01 4.75 6.99
C ALA A 373 24.51 4.55 7.19
N LEU A 374 25.20 3.91 6.24
CA LEU A 374 26.64 3.69 6.29
C LEU A 374 27.43 4.99 6.16
N VAL A 375 27.05 5.87 5.24
CA VAL A 375 27.65 7.21 5.10
C VAL A 375 27.44 8.01 6.38
N LEU A 376 26.22 8.04 6.91
CA LEU A 376 25.91 8.75 8.15
C LEU A 376 26.78 8.23 9.31
N THR A 377 26.90 6.90 9.45
CA THR A 377 27.72 6.27 10.49
C THR A 377 29.20 6.63 10.32
N ALA A 378 29.71 6.60 9.08
CA ALA A 378 31.09 6.98 8.79
C ALA A 378 31.35 8.46 9.13
N LEU A 379 30.44 9.37 8.76
CA LEU A 379 30.51 10.79 9.09
C LEU A 379 30.48 11.02 10.60
N LEU A 380 29.64 10.30 11.35
CA LEU A 380 29.61 10.40 12.81
C LEU A 380 30.91 9.92 13.46
N ILE A 381 31.54 8.87 12.94
CA ILE A 381 32.86 8.41 13.42
C ILE A 381 33.93 9.46 13.11
N ILE A 382 33.90 10.07 11.92
CA ILE A 382 34.82 11.16 11.54
C ILE A 382 34.64 12.36 12.47
N ILE A 383 33.40 12.83 12.67
CA ILE A 383 33.08 13.96 13.56
C ILE A 383 33.49 13.64 14.99
N ALA A 384 33.20 12.44 15.50
CA ALA A 384 33.65 12.01 16.82
C ALA A 384 35.18 12.00 16.94
N GLY A 385 35.89 11.62 15.88
CA GLY A 385 37.35 11.69 15.79
C GLY A 385 37.87 13.12 15.81
N LEU A 386 37.28 14.01 15.01
CA LEU A 386 37.64 15.44 14.94
C LEU A 386 37.42 16.12 16.29
N LEU A 387 36.25 15.94 16.91
CA LEU A 387 35.95 16.50 18.23
C LEU A 387 36.94 16.03 19.30
N LYS A 388 37.40 14.77 19.25
CA LYS A 388 38.42 14.26 20.18
C LYS A 388 39.83 14.81 19.89
N GLN A 389 40.15 15.14 18.64
CA GLN A 389 41.44 15.73 18.26
C GLN A 389 41.55 17.21 18.62
N THR A 390 40.45 17.97 18.53
CA THR A 390 40.42 19.40 18.89
C THR A 390 40.76 19.66 20.36
N SER A 391 40.46 18.72 21.25
CA SER A 391 40.85 18.80 22.68
C SER A 391 42.34 18.56 22.93
N ALA A 392 43.08 17.97 21.98
CA ALA A 392 44.51 17.61 22.14
C ALA A 392 45.47 18.56 21.40
N SER A 393 44.99 19.33 20.42
CA SER A 393 45.82 20.24 19.63
C SER A 393 45.68 21.68 20.13
N GLU A 394 46.56 22.08 21.06
CA GLU A 394 46.64 23.46 21.53
C GLU A 394 47.17 24.44 20.46
N THR A 395 47.93 23.94 19.48
CA THR A 395 48.65 24.76 18.49
C THR A 395 47.84 25.13 17.25
N ALA A 396 46.89 24.30 16.81
CA ALA A 396 46.11 24.56 15.58
C ALA A 396 45.00 25.61 15.77
N LEU A 397 44.46 25.78 16.98
CA LEU A 397 43.36 26.72 17.27
C LEU A 397 43.82 28.15 17.60
N VAL A 398 45.12 28.42 17.60
CA VAL A 398 45.67 29.76 17.88
C VAL A 398 45.39 30.74 16.73
N ARG A 399 45.21 30.25 15.49
CA ARG A 399 44.98 31.08 14.28
C ARG A 399 43.50 31.26 13.90
N ALA A 400 42.56 30.57 14.55
CA ALA A 400 41.14 30.65 14.21
C ALA A 400 40.45 31.87 14.89
N PRO A 401 39.43 32.48 14.25
CA PRO A 401 38.64 33.55 14.88
C PRO A 401 38.03 33.09 16.21
N VAL A 402 37.83 34.05 17.12
CA VAL A 402 37.52 33.81 18.54
C VAL A 402 36.25 32.97 18.73
N LEU A 403 35.16 33.31 18.04
CA LEU A 403 33.85 32.64 18.16
C LEU A 403 33.88 31.15 17.72
N PRO A 404 34.32 30.78 16.50
CA PRO A 404 34.36 29.39 16.07
C PRO A 404 35.31 28.54 16.92
N ARG A 405 36.38 29.14 17.46
CA ARG A 405 37.26 28.46 18.42
C ARG A 405 36.56 28.13 19.74
N PHE A 406 35.78 29.05 20.31
CA PHE A 406 34.99 28.77 21.52
C PHE A 406 33.89 27.72 21.25
N ALA A 407 33.22 27.80 20.10
CA ALA A 407 32.22 26.81 19.69
C ALA A 407 32.83 25.41 19.54
N ALA A 408 33.97 25.29 18.85
CA ALA A 408 34.67 24.03 18.65
C ALA A 408 35.16 23.41 19.98
N ARG A 409 35.72 24.24 20.89
CA ARG A 409 36.11 23.79 22.24
C ARG A 409 34.91 23.36 23.08
N ASN A 410 33.78 24.06 22.97
CA ASN A 410 32.57 23.68 23.70
C ASN A 410 32.02 22.34 23.20
N ALA A 411 32.02 22.12 21.88
CA ALA A 411 31.61 20.86 21.27
C ALA A 411 32.58 19.70 21.59
N SER A 412 33.88 19.99 21.75
CA SER A 412 34.89 18.95 22.04
C SER A 412 34.96 18.55 23.52
N ARG A 413 34.42 19.36 24.45
CA ARG A 413 34.41 19.07 25.90
C ARG A 413 33.77 17.73 26.23
N ASN A 414 32.58 17.49 25.68
CA ASN A 414 31.84 16.24 25.86
C ASN A 414 31.59 15.57 24.51
N ALA A 415 32.67 15.27 23.78
CA ALA A 415 32.61 14.73 22.42
C ALA A 415 31.61 13.57 22.26
N GLY A 416 31.50 12.67 23.25
CA GLY A 416 30.50 11.58 23.22
C GLY A 416 29.05 12.06 23.24
N ARG A 417 28.69 13.02 24.11
CA ARG A 417 27.33 13.58 24.17
C ARG A 417 27.04 14.40 22.91
N SER A 418 28.00 15.21 22.47
CA SER A 418 27.88 16.01 21.25
C SER A 418 27.71 15.16 19.98
N THR A 419 28.44 14.05 19.85
CA THR A 419 28.25 13.11 18.71
C THR A 419 26.86 12.48 18.73
N VAL A 420 26.34 12.06 19.89
CA VAL A 420 25.00 11.46 19.99
C VAL A 420 23.91 12.48 19.63
N THR A 421 24.04 13.74 20.08
CA THR A 421 23.09 14.80 19.69
C THR A 421 23.16 15.13 18.20
N ILE A 422 24.36 15.17 17.61
CA ILE A 422 24.53 15.38 16.15
C ILE A 422 23.89 14.20 15.40
N GLY A 423 24.13 12.96 15.84
CA GLY A 423 23.55 11.77 15.23
C GLY A 423 22.03 11.74 15.28
N LEU A 424 21.42 12.20 16.37
CA LEU A 424 19.96 12.31 16.52
C LEU A 424 19.36 13.25 15.47
N VAL A 425 19.90 14.48 15.37
CA VAL A 425 19.42 15.48 14.41
C VAL A 425 19.70 15.04 12.98
N ALA A 426 20.89 14.51 12.70
CA ALA A 426 21.26 14.05 11.37
C ALA A 426 20.39 12.88 10.88
N SER A 427 20.00 11.96 11.76
CA SER A 427 19.08 10.87 11.42
C SER A 427 17.68 11.40 11.04
N ALA A 428 17.18 12.41 11.74
CA ALA A 428 15.91 13.05 11.42
C ALA A 428 15.97 13.82 10.08
N CYS A 429 17.02 14.62 9.87
CA CYS A 429 17.23 15.33 8.60
C CYS A 429 17.39 14.37 7.43
N PHE A 430 18.11 13.27 7.61
CA PHE A 430 18.26 12.22 6.60
C PHE A 430 16.90 11.65 6.21
N LEU A 431 16.05 11.28 7.19
CA LEU A 431 14.73 10.71 6.91
C LEU A 431 13.86 11.67 6.09
N ILE A 432 13.83 12.97 6.44
CA ILE A 432 13.05 13.99 5.72
C ILE A 432 13.57 14.16 4.29
N ALA A 433 14.89 14.25 4.11
CA ALA A 433 15.51 14.38 2.80
C ALA A 433 15.28 13.13 1.93
N SER A 434 15.42 11.94 2.51
CA SER A 434 15.17 10.67 1.83
C SER A 434 13.72 10.53 1.37
N LEU A 435 12.74 10.86 2.22
CA LEU A 435 11.33 10.82 1.83
C LEU A 435 11.02 11.79 0.69
N SER A 436 11.64 12.97 0.72
CA SER A 436 11.48 13.98 -0.34
C SER A 436 12.08 13.52 -1.68
N ALA A 437 13.19 12.79 -1.66
CA ALA A 437 13.86 12.29 -2.85
C ALA A 437 13.05 11.21 -3.61
N PHE A 438 12.16 10.49 -2.92
CA PHE A 438 11.28 9.50 -3.55
C PHE A 438 10.03 10.10 -4.20
N ARG A 439 9.82 11.43 -4.11
CA ARG A 439 8.69 12.11 -4.74
C ARG A 439 9.03 12.39 -6.21
N LEU A 440 8.32 11.76 -7.13
CA LEU A 440 8.42 12.01 -8.58
C LEU A 440 7.30 12.97 -9.01
N ASP A 441 7.67 14.09 -9.61
CA ASP A 441 6.71 14.98 -10.26
C ASP A 441 6.44 14.53 -11.71
N PRO A 442 5.18 14.58 -12.19
CA PRO A 442 4.85 14.18 -13.55
C PRO A 442 5.48 15.13 -14.58
N SER A 443 6.36 14.62 -15.41
CA SER A 443 6.95 15.36 -16.53
C SER A 443 6.03 15.39 -17.75
N GLN A 444 6.19 16.38 -18.63
CA GLN A 444 5.47 16.45 -19.91
C GLN A 444 5.79 15.24 -20.82
N SER A 445 7.03 14.76 -20.78
CA SER A 445 7.44 13.54 -21.48
C SER A 445 6.78 12.27 -20.89
N GLY A 446 6.50 12.24 -19.59
CA GLY A 446 5.76 11.14 -18.95
C GLY A 446 4.30 11.06 -19.39
N LYS A 447 3.71 12.19 -19.82
CA LYS A 447 2.39 12.24 -20.46
C LYS A 447 2.43 12.03 -21.97
N GLY A 448 3.62 11.98 -22.58
CA GLY A 448 3.77 11.91 -24.03
C GLY A 448 3.28 13.14 -24.79
N GLY A 449 3.18 14.29 -24.12
CA GLY A 449 2.61 15.50 -24.72
C GLY A 449 1.07 15.51 -24.85
N PHE A 450 0.36 14.50 -24.35
CA PHE A 450 -1.10 14.50 -24.35
C PHE A 450 -1.66 15.45 -23.29
N GLU A 451 -2.51 16.38 -23.74
CA GLU A 451 -3.23 17.31 -22.85
C GLU A 451 -4.48 16.68 -22.25
N MET A 452 -5.20 15.86 -23.04
CA MET A 452 -6.46 15.23 -22.66
C MET A 452 -6.44 13.72 -22.95
N VAL A 453 -7.07 12.96 -22.06
CA VAL A 453 -7.32 11.52 -22.23
C VAL A 453 -8.78 11.27 -21.85
N ALA A 454 -9.54 10.64 -22.75
CA ALA A 454 -10.94 10.31 -22.54
C ALA A 454 -11.20 8.82 -22.80
N ARG A 455 -12.23 8.28 -22.15
CA ARG A 455 -12.69 6.90 -22.34
C ARG A 455 -14.18 6.92 -22.67
N SER A 456 -14.56 6.25 -23.76
CA SER A 456 -15.96 6.06 -24.13
C SER A 456 -16.51 4.76 -23.54
N SER A 457 -17.77 4.79 -23.09
CA SER A 457 -18.53 3.60 -22.68
C SER A 457 -19.06 2.80 -23.86
N LEU A 458 -19.17 3.44 -25.03
CA LEU A 458 -19.63 2.82 -26.28
C LEU A 458 -18.47 2.76 -27.29
N PRO A 459 -18.38 1.68 -28.09
CA PRO A 459 -17.37 1.59 -29.14
C PRO A 459 -17.63 2.68 -30.20
N ILE A 460 -16.59 3.42 -30.54
CA ILE A 460 -16.61 4.42 -31.62
C ILE A 460 -15.93 3.79 -32.83
N TYR A 461 -16.69 3.59 -33.91
CA TYR A 461 -16.21 2.98 -35.15
C TYR A 461 -15.80 3.99 -36.21
N VAL A 462 -16.03 5.27 -35.95
CA VAL A 462 -15.86 6.39 -36.86
C VAL A 462 -14.48 7.01 -36.67
N ASP A 463 -13.83 7.49 -37.74
CA ASP A 463 -12.57 8.21 -37.63
C ASP A 463 -12.83 9.67 -37.25
N LEU A 464 -12.47 10.01 -36.01
CA LEU A 464 -12.69 11.35 -35.44
C LEU A 464 -11.75 12.41 -36.01
N ASN A 465 -10.68 12.04 -36.73
CA ASN A 465 -9.84 13.02 -37.41
C ASN A 465 -10.48 13.53 -38.70
N ASN A 466 -11.37 12.73 -39.31
CA ASN A 466 -12.11 13.15 -40.49
C ASN A 466 -13.25 14.11 -40.11
N ARG A 467 -13.20 15.33 -40.64
CA ARG A 467 -14.14 16.40 -40.32
C ARG A 467 -15.61 16.02 -40.58
N GLN A 468 -15.90 15.41 -41.72
CA GLN A 468 -17.27 15.06 -42.11
C GLN A 468 -17.88 14.03 -41.15
N GLN A 469 -17.08 13.02 -40.81
CA GLN A 469 -17.43 11.95 -39.89
C GLN A 469 -17.57 12.44 -38.43
N ARG A 470 -16.74 13.41 -38.03
CA ARG A 470 -16.80 14.05 -36.71
C ARG A 470 -18.06 14.91 -36.55
N GLU A 471 -18.42 15.68 -37.58
CA GLU A 471 -19.65 16.50 -37.61
C GLU A 471 -20.91 15.62 -37.53
N GLU A 472 -20.92 14.46 -38.21
CA GLU A 472 -22.03 13.50 -38.13
C GLU A 472 -22.19 12.87 -36.74
N PHE A 473 -21.08 12.58 -36.05
CA PHE A 473 -21.11 11.94 -34.73
C PHE A 473 -21.42 12.90 -33.57
N PHE A 474 -20.83 14.11 -33.58
CA PHE A 474 -20.95 15.08 -32.47
C PHE A 474 -21.90 16.27 -32.76
N GLY A 475 -22.40 16.41 -33.99
CA GLY A 475 -23.22 17.55 -34.38
C GLY A 475 -22.48 18.89 -34.22
N GLU A 476 -23.16 19.91 -33.69
CA GLU A 476 -22.60 21.27 -33.55
C GLU A 476 -21.35 21.35 -32.64
N GLN A 477 -21.17 20.39 -31.73
CA GLN A 477 -20.05 20.34 -30.79
C GLN A 477 -18.72 19.93 -31.46
N ALA A 478 -18.75 19.44 -32.70
CA ALA A 478 -17.57 19.03 -33.47
C ALA A 478 -16.56 20.17 -33.69
N LYS A 479 -17.02 21.43 -33.74
CA LYS A 479 -16.17 22.62 -33.96
C LYS A 479 -15.12 22.84 -32.86
N ALA A 480 -15.39 22.37 -31.64
CA ALA A 480 -14.43 22.48 -30.52
C ALA A 480 -13.18 21.60 -30.71
N LEU A 481 -13.24 20.61 -31.62
CA LEU A 481 -12.19 19.62 -31.85
C LEU A 481 -11.40 19.87 -33.15
N ASP A 482 -11.66 20.97 -33.86
CA ASP A 482 -11.07 21.24 -35.17
C ASP A 482 -9.54 21.45 -35.13
N ALA A 483 -9.01 21.94 -34.01
CA ALA A 483 -7.58 22.13 -33.79
C ALA A 483 -6.90 20.95 -33.06
N THR A 484 -7.62 19.85 -32.81
CA THR A 484 -7.12 18.73 -32.01
C THR A 484 -6.85 17.50 -32.86
N THR A 485 -5.71 16.85 -32.65
CA THR A 485 -5.40 15.53 -33.22
C THR A 485 -5.88 14.45 -32.27
N ILE A 486 -6.73 13.53 -32.74
CA ILE A 486 -7.36 12.52 -31.90
C ILE A 486 -6.81 11.14 -32.26
N PHE A 487 -6.21 10.45 -31.28
CA PHE A 487 -5.79 9.06 -31.45
C PHE A 487 -6.81 8.12 -30.81
N SER A 488 -7.59 7.44 -31.65
CA SER A 488 -8.57 6.44 -31.20
C SER A 488 -7.87 5.10 -30.93
N LEU A 489 -7.66 4.79 -29.65
CA LEU A 489 -6.96 3.59 -29.21
C LEU A 489 -7.94 2.51 -28.76
N ARG A 490 -7.71 1.25 -29.16
CA ARG A 490 -8.50 0.13 -28.65
C ARG A 490 -8.09 -0.16 -27.22
N PHE A 491 -9.05 -0.33 -26.33
CA PHE A 491 -8.78 -0.55 -24.90
C PHE A 491 -9.28 -1.92 -24.47
N GLN A 492 -8.38 -2.79 -24.05
CA GLN A 492 -8.73 -3.98 -23.29
C GLN A 492 -8.62 -3.65 -21.80
N PRO A 493 -9.73 -3.71 -21.04
CA PRO A 493 -9.69 -3.47 -19.61
C PRO A 493 -8.78 -4.51 -18.94
N GLY A 494 -8.05 -4.03 -17.95
CA GLY A 494 -7.21 -4.81 -17.06
C GLY A 494 -7.24 -4.18 -15.67
N ASP A 495 -6.43 -4.73 -14.77
CA ASP A 495 -6.35 -4.26 -13.39
C ASP A 495 -5.90 -2.79 -13.33
N ASP A 496 -6.39 -2.05 -12.34
CA ASP A 496 -5.93 -0.69 -12.12
C ASP A 496 -4.50 -0.68 -11.58
N ALA A 497 -3.57 -0.07 -12.30
CA ALA A 497 -2.19 0.09 -11.85
C ALA A 497 -1.94 1.48 -11.20
N SER A 498 -3.01 2.21 -10.88
CA SER A 498 -2.91 3.53 -10.25
C SER A 498 -2.41 3.43 -8.80
N CYS A 499 -1.83 4.53 -8.30
CA CYS A 499 -1.44 4.64 -6.89
C CYS A 499 -2.62 4.52 -5.91
N ASN A 500 -3.85 4.62 -6.41
CA ASN A 500 -5.06 4.45 -5.60
C ASN A 500 -5.46 2.98 -5.47
N ASN A 501 -4.87 2.09 -6.27
CA ASN A 501 -5.08 0.65 -6.14
C ASN A 501 -4.05 0.04 -5.19
N LEU A 502 -4.54 -0.45 -4.04
CA LEU A 502 -3.72 -1.17 -3.08
C LEU A 502 -3.43 -2.61 -3.52
N TYR A 503 -4.14 -3.13 -4.53
CA TYR A 503 -3.94 -4.47 -5.07
C TYR A 503 -2.85 -4.49 -6.14
N LYS A 504 -2.08 -5.59 -6.19
CA LYS A 504 -1.14 -5.83 -7.28
C LYS A 504 -1.91 -6.09 -8.57
N ALA A 505 -1.70 -5.23 -9.57
CA ALA A 505 -2.17 -5.48 -10.93
C ALA A 505 -1.50 -6.74 -11.50
N GLN A 506 -2.32 -7.73 -11.87
CA GLN A 506 -1.89 -8.98 -12.50
C GLN A 506 -2.24 -9.01 -13.98
N GLN A 507 -3.37 -8.40 -14.34
CA GLN A 507 -3.81 -8.27 -15.72
C GLN A 507 -3.44 -6.86 -16.21
N PRO A 508 -2.41 -6.73 -17.07
CA PRO A 508 -2.07 -5.42 -17.61
C PRO A 508 -3.23 -4.89 -18.45
N ARG A 509 -3.45 -3.58 -18.35
CA ARG A 509 -4.30 -2.87 -19.32
C ARG A 509 -3.58 -2.86 -20.66
N VAL A 510 -4.25 -3.33 -21.70
CA VAL A 510 -3.68 -3.37 -23.05
C VAL A 510 -4.35 -2.27 -23.87
N ILE A 511 -3.52 -1.42 -24.45
CA ILE A 511 -3.94 -0.34 -25.34
C ILE A 511 -3.40 -0.65 -26.73
N GLY A 512 -4.29 -0.80 -27.70
CA GLY A 512 -3.96 -0.98 -29.11
C GLY A 512 -3.58 0.36 -29.72
N VAL A 513 -2.31 0.48 -30.07
CA VAL A 513 -1.72 1.66 -30.71
C VAL A 513 -2.02 1.64 -32.21
N THR A 514 -2.40 2.80 -32.77
CA THR A 514 -2.67 2.93 -34.21
C THR A 514 -1.40 3.33 -34.97
N PRO A 515 -1.28 3.00 -36.28
CA PRO A 515 -0.14 3.42 -37.09
C PRO A 515 0.09 4.93 -37.08
N ALA A 516 -0.99 5.73 -37.09
CA ALA A 516 -0.91 7.20 -37.01
C ALA A 516 -0.23 7.70 -35.74
N MET A 517 -0.39 6.99 -34.61
CA MET A 517 0.28 7.35 -33.36
C MET A 517 1.78 7.02 -33.42
N ILE A 518 2.15 5.90 -34.05
CA ILE A 518 3.57 5.52 -34.25
C ILE A 518 4.29 6.57 -35.10
N GLU A 519 3.66 7.00 -36.20
CA GLU A 519 4.17 8.04 -37.09
C GLU A 519 4.26 9.40 -36.37
N HIS A 520 3.25 9.78 -35.58
CA HIS A 520 3.29 11.01 -34.81
C HIS A 520 4.52 11.09 -33.89
N PHE A 521 4.83 10.02 -33.15
CA PHE A 521 5.99 9.99 -32.27
C PHE A 521 7.35 9.89 -32.97
N SER A 522 7.37 9.64 -34.29
CA SER A 522 8.62 9.76 -35.08
C SER A 522 9.07 11.22 -35.26
N GLN A 523 8.12 12.17 -35.23
CA GLN A 523 8.35 13.60 -35.48
C GLN A 523 7.93 14.48 -34.28
N ALA A 524 7.43 13.90 -33.20
CA ALA A 524 6.93 14.64 -32.05
C ALA A 524 8.06 15.40 -31.33
N ALA A 525 7.82 16.68 -31.06
CA ALA A 525 8.75 17.52 -30.28
C ALA A 525 8.93 17.04 -28.82
N VAL A 526 7.93 16.33 -28.28
CA VAL A 526 7.96 15.76 -26.94
C VAL A 526 7.89 14.23 -27.04
N PRO A 527 9.01 13.51 -26.82
CA PRO A 527 8.99 12.05 -26.85
C PRO A 527 8.31 11.47 -25.60
N PHE A 528 7.71 10.29 -25.77
CA PHE A 528 7.15 9.53 -24.65
C PHE A 528 8.29 8.95 -23.80
N ALA A 529 8.29 9.22 -22.50
CA ALA A 529 9.28 8.68 -21.58
C ALA A 529 8.94 7.24 -21.19
N TRP A 530 9.90 6.33 -21.35
CA TRP A 530 9.73 4.90 -21.05
C TRP A 530 10.52 4.50 -19.82
N ALA A 531 9.89 3.73 -18.93
CA ALA A 531 10.59 3.13 -17.79
C ALA A 531 11.57 2.02 -18.26
N ALA A 532 11.21 1.25 -19.29
CA ALA A 532 12.05 0.27 -19.95
C ALA A 532 11.57 0.03 -21.39
N SER A 533 12.48 -0.31 -22.30
CA SER A 533 12.16 -0.64 -23.69
C SER A 533 13.08 -1.74 -24.21
N ALA A 534 12.55 -2.62 -25.06
CA ALA A 534 13.30 -3.66 -25.75
C ALA A 534 13.99 -3.14 -27.04
N ALA A 535 13.82 -1.86 -27.37
CA ALA A 535 14.31 -1.25 -28.60
C ALA A 535 15.85 -1.23 -28.68
N LYS A 536 16.38 -1.55 -29.86
CA LYS A 536 17.82 -1.61 -30.14
C LYS A 536 18.18 -0.62 -31.25
N GLY A 537 19.37 -0.01 -31.16
CA GLY A 537 19.85 0.96 -32.17
C GLY A 537 18.93 2.17 -32.30
N ASP A 538 18.61 2.54 -33.54
CA ASP A 538 17.81 3.73 -33.89
C ASP A 538 16.36 3.64 -33.41
N GLN A 539 15.84 2.43 -33.16
CA GLN A 539 14.50 2.21 -32.58
C GLN A 539 14.37 2.76 -31.16
N ARG A 540 15.47 3.12 -30.48
CA ARG A 540 15.42 3.78 -29.16
C ARG A 540 14.84 5.19 -29.23
N LEU A 541 14.90 5.84 -30.40
CA LEU A 541 14.31 7.16 -30.61
C LEU A 541 12.78 7.08 -30.65
N ASN A 542 12.23 6.02 -31.25
CA ASN A 542 10.79 5.75 -31.28
C ASN A 542 10.47 4.28 -30.95
N PRO A 543 10.37 3.92 -29.64
CA PRO A 543 10.08 2.55 -29.23
C PRO A 543 8.74 1.99 -29.74
N TRP A 544 7.81 2.84 -30.18
CA TRP A 544 6.51 2.41 -30.71
C TRP A 544 6.63 1.61 -32.02
N GLU A 545 7.72 1.77 -32.78
CA GLU A 545 7.97 1.03 -34.02
C GLU A 545 8.10 -0.48 -33.80
N LEU A 546 8.44 -0.93 -32.59
CA LEU A 546 8.45 -2.35 -32.24
C LEU A 546 7.08 -3.02 -32.40
N LEU A 547 5.99 -2.26 -32.29
CA LEU A 547 4.63 -2.78 -32.46
C LEU A 547 4.26 -2.95 -33.94
N ALA A 548 5.01 -2.34 -34.86
CA ALA A 548 4.79 -2.44 -36.30
C ALA A 548 5.60 -3.58 -36.95
N SER A 549 6.70 -4.03 -36.33
CA SER A 549 7.47 -5.16 -36.84
C SER A 549 6.77 -6.50 -36.61
N GLU A 550 6.60 -7.30 -37.66
CA GLU A 550 5.92 -8.63 -37.68
C GLU A 550 6.48 -9.70 -36.73
N SER A 551 7.49 -9.40 -35.92
CA SER A 551 8.18 -10.34 -35.02
C SER A 551 7.42 -10.64 -33.71
N GLY A 552 6.12 -10.34 -33.63
CA GLY A 552 5.29 -10.49 -32.43
C GLY A 552 4.00 -11.32 -32.63
N ALA A 553 3.96 -12.23 -33.59
CA ALA A 553 2.92 -13.27 -33.72
C ALA A 553 3.39 -14.60 -33.12
#